data_AF-A0A9D2T3D1-F1
#
_entry.id   AF-A0A9D2T3D1-F1
#
_cell.length_a   1.000
_cell.length_b   1.000
_cell.length_c   1.000
_cell.angle_alpha   90.00
_cell.angle_beta   90.00
_cell.angle_gamma   90.00
#
_symmetry.space_group_name_H-M   'P 1'
#
loop_
_entity.id
_entity.type
_entity.pdbx_description
1 polymer ?
#
loop_
_entity_poly.entity_id
_entity_poly.type
_entity_poly.pdbx_seq_one_letter_code
_entity_poly.pdbx_strand_id
1 'polypeptide(L)'
;MNSVEFEPGATTLESEGKGYVVASLGEDSGYVPYTAFSAKKSYIDENPDIIQGFTDALQKGMDYVQEHTPEEIAAVIEPQFPETDLETITTIVTRYYDQDTWKSNLIFEQSSFELLQDILESAGELEERVPYDDLVTTQFAAIAAQ
;
A
#
# COMPACT_ATOMS: atom_id res chain seq x y z
N MET A 1 7.51 27.17 2.02
CA MET A 1 6.10 26.74 1.83
C MET A 1 6.13 25.24 1.93
N ASN A 2 5.31 24.64 2.79
CA ASN A 2 5.28 23.20 2.95
C ASN A 2 4.10 22.68 2.12
N SER A 3 4.35 21.69 1.27
CA SER A 3 3.34 21.02 0.41
C SER A 3 3.35 19.52 0.74
N VAL A 4 2.23 18.85 0.49
CA VAL A 4 2.14 17.38 0.56
C VAL A 4 2.09 16.87 -0.88
N GLU A 5 3.00 15.97 -1.22
CA GLU A 5 3.20 15.49 -2.59
C GLU A 5 3.20 13.96 -2.61
N PHE A 6 2.67 13.38 -3.70
CA PHE A 6 2.78 11.94 -3.99
C PHE A 6 3.89 11.71 -5.02
N GLU A 7 4.51 10.53 -5.02
CA GLU A 7 5.40 10.17 -6.13
C GLU A 7 4.59 10.01 -7.43
N PRO A 8 5.15 10.41 -8.60
CA PRO A 8 6.52 10.91 -8.82
C PRO A 8 6.71 12.43 -8.61
N GLY A 9 5.69 13.15 -8.12
CA GLY A 9 5.71 14.60 -7.93
C GLY A 9 6.75 15.06 -6.91
N ALA A 10 6.90 14.32 -5.81
CA ALA A 10 7.96 14.57 -4.81
C ALA A 10 9.35 14.45 -5.44
N THR A 11 9.64 13.36 -6.15
CA THR A 11 10.91 13.18 -6.88
C THR A 11 11.14 14.26 -7.94
N THR A 12 10.09 14.69 -8.65
CA THR A 12 10.18 15.77 -9.65
C THR A 12 10.61 17.10 -9.01
N LEU A 13 10.04 17.45 -7.85
CA LEU A 13 10.40 18.69 -7.16
C LEU A 13 11.84 18.69 -6.64
N GLU A 14 12.33 17.52 -6.20
CA GLU A 14 13.72 17.35 -5.76
C GLU A 14 14.70 17.42 -6.92
N SER A 15 14.41 16.73 -8.03
CA SER A 15 15.28 16.72 -9.22
C SER A 15 15.37 18.10 -9.88
N GLU A 16 14.31 18.90 -9.81
CA GLU A 16 14.32 20.30 -10.24
C GLU A 16 14.96 21.27 -9.23
N GLY A 17 15.37 20.80 -8.05
CA GLY A 17 15.95 21.61 -6.98
C GLY A 17 14.97 22.62 -6.36
N LYS A 18 13.67 22.38 -6.52
CA LYS A 18 12.59 23.28 -6.05
C LYS A 18 12.06 22.90 -4.67
N GLY A 19 12.44 21.73 -4.16
CA GLY A 19 12.09 21.24 -2.82
C GLY A 19 13.01 20.10 -2.37
N TYR A 20 12.80 19.63 -1.15
CA TYR A 20 13.39 18.41 -0.61
C TYR A 20 12.40 17.75 0.35
N VAL A 21 12.40 16.43 0.41
CA VAL A 21 11.54 15.68 1.33
C VAL A 21 12.06 15.87 2.77
N VAL A 22 11.24 16.45 3.63
CA VAL A 22 11.58 16.77 5.03
C VAL A 22 11.02 15.77 6.05
N ALA A 23 9.97 15.03 5.67
CA ALA A 23 9.32 14.02 6.49
C ALA A 23 8.50 13.09 5.57
N SER A 24 8.39 11.82 5.95
CA SER A 24 7.51 10.84 5.30
C SER A 24 6.39 10.46 6.25
N LEU A 25 5.13 10.66 5.84
CA LEU A 25 3.98 10.19 6.62
C LEU A 25 3.99 8.67 6.78
N GLY A 26 4.59 7.92 5.84
CA GLY A 26 4.74 6.47 5.94
C GLY A 26 5.67 6.05 7.09
N GLU A 27 6.74 6.82 7.35
CA GLU A 27 7.65 6.56 8.48
C GLU A 27 7.03 6.99 9.82
N ASP A 28 6.35 8.15 9.85
CA ASP A 28 5.87 8.77 11.10
C ASP A 28 4.54 8.21 11.63
N SER A 29 3.68 7.64 10.77
CA SER A 29 2.33 7.20 11.16
C SER A 29 2.21 5.71 11.54
N GLY A 30 3.28 4.93 11.34
CA GLY A 30 3.21 3.47 11.42
C GLY A 30 2.45 2.85 10.23
N TYR A 31 2.13 1.56 10.29
CA TYR A 31 1.40 0.88 9.21
C TYR A 31 -0.08 1.27 9.18
N VAL A 32 -0.35 2.45 8.62
CA VAL A 32 -1.68 2.86 8.17
C VAL A 32 -1.97 2.14 6.84
N PRO A 33 -3.11 1.44 6.72
CA PRO A 33 -3.45 0.69 5.51
C PRO A 33 -3.78 1.67 4.37
N TYR A 34 -2.79 1.93 3.50
CA TYR A 34 -2.93 2.91 2.43
C TYR A 34 -3.75 2.37 1.23
N THR A 35 -3.69 1.06 0.98
CA THR A 35 -4.47 0.40 -0.07
C THR A 35 -5.26 -0.75 0.53
N ALA A 36 -6.57 -0.75 0.26
CA ALA A 36 -7.46 -1.84 0.60
C ALA A 36 -8.32 -2.18 -0.62
N PHE A 37 -8.61 -3.47 -0.79
CA PHE A 37 -9.53 -3.95 -1.82
C PHE A 37 -10.85 -4.32 -1.14
N SER A 38 -11.96 -3.91 -1.75
CA SER A 38 -13.30 -4.18 -1.22
C SER A 38 -14.20 -4.73 -2.31
N ALA A 39 -15.03 -5.70 -1.93
CA ALA A 39 -16.08 -6.24 -2.78
C ALA A 39 -17.37 -6.35 -1.97
N LYS A 40 -18.51 -6.44 -2.66
CA LYS A 40 -19.78 -6.71 -1.99
C LYS A 40 -19.70 -8.05 -1.26
N LYS A 41 -20.24 -8.10 -0.05
CA LYS A 41 -20.34 -9.35 0.73
C LYS A 41 -20.96 -10.49 -0.10
N SER A 42 -22.04 -10.22 -0.82
CA SER A 42 -22.68 -11.20 -1.71
C SER A 42 -21.73 -11.73 -2.79
N TYR A 43 -20.85 -10.89 -3.34
CA TYR A 43 -19.90 -11.31 -4.36
C TYR A 43 -18.81 -12.21 -3.78
N ILE A 44 -18.33 -11.89 -2.58
CA ILE A 44 -17.36 -12.70 -1.85
C ILE A 44 -17.96 -14.08 -1.52
N ASP A 45 -19.19 -14.10 -1.02
CA ASP A 45 -19.91 -15.33 -0.66
C ASP A 45 -20.21 -16.22 -1.90
N GLU A 46 -20.57 -15.60 -3.03
CA GLU A 46 -20.88 -16.30 -4.29
C GLU A 46 -19.63 -16.75 -5.06
N ASN A 47 -18.48 -16.09 -4.87
CA ASN A 47 -17.27 -16.31 -5.67
C ASN A 47 -16.00 -16.48 -4.81
N PRO A 48 -16.00 -17.35 -3.78
CA PRO A 48 -14.86 -17.47 -2.86
C PRO A 48 -13.56 -17.86 -3.56
N ASP A 49 -13.63 -18.70 -4.60
CA ASP A 49 -12.45 -19.13 -5.37
C ASP A 49 -11.82 -17.98 -6.15
N ILE A 50 -12.63 -17.04 -6.66
CA ILE A 50 -12.13 -15.84 -7.36
C ILE A 50 -11.45 -14.91 -6.37
N ILE A 51 -12.06 -14.69 -5.21
CA ILE A 51 -11.48 -13.85 -4.15
C ILE A 51 -10.17 -14.45 -3.65
N GLN A 52 -10.11 -15.77 -3.43
CA GLN A 52 -8.87 -16.44 -3.05
C GLN A 52 -7.82 -16.29 -4.15
N GLY A 53 -8.14 -16.59 -5.41
CA GLY A 53 -7.18 -16.48 -6.51
C GLY A 53 -6.65 -15.07 -6.73
N PHE A 54 -7.49 -14.05 -6.53
CA PHE A 54 -7.07 -12.65 -6.52
C PHE A 54 -6.11 -12.34 -5.37
N THR A 55 -6.45 -12.81 -4.16
CA THR A 55 -5.63 -12.60 -2.96
C THR A 55 -4.27 -13.32 -3.07
N ASP A 56 -4.25 -14.55 -3.60
CA ASP A 56 -3.02 -15.31 -3.87
C ASP A 56 -2.12 -14.60 -4.88
N ALA A 57 -2.71 -14.03 -5.94
CA ALA A 57 -1.95 -13.29 -6.94
C ALA A 57 -1.30 -12.03 -6.35
N LEU A 58 -2.02 -11.31 -5.48
CA LEU A 58 -1.47 -10.17 -4.77
C LEU A 58 -0.34 -10.60 -3.82
N GLN A 59 -0.52 -11.68 -3.05
CA GLN A 59 0.51 -12.12 -2.10
C GLN A 59 1.79 -12.53 -2.84
N LYS A 60 1.68 -13.23 -3.97
CA LYS A 60 2.84 -13.52 -4.84
C LYS A 60 3.57 -12.27 -5.32
N GLY A 61 2.83 -11.18 -5.59
CA GLY A 61 3.43 -9.89 -5.91
C GLY A 61 4.19 -9.29 -4.72
N MET A 62 3.62 -9.36 -3.51
CA MET A 62 4.27 -8.90 -2.29
C MET A 62 5.51 -9.74 -1.94
N ASP A 63 5.46 -11.05 -2.13
CA ASP A 63 6.60 -11.96 -1.95
C ASP A 63 7.70 -11.62 -2.96
N TYR A 64 7.34 -11.39 -4.22
CA TYR A 64 8.29 -10.97 -5.25
C TYR A 64 9.02 -9.67 -4.85
N VAL A 65 8.28 -8.66 -4.38
CA VAL A 65 8.86 -7.39 -3.91
C VAL A 65 9.83 -7.59 -2.75
N GLN A 66 9.56 -8.52 -1.83
CA GLN A 66 10.44 -8.78 -0.69
C GLN A 66 11.72 -9.55 -1.08
N GLU A 67 11.64 -10.40 -2.09
CA GLU A 67 12.72 -11.30 -2.49
C GLU A 67 13.67 -10.72 -3.56
N HIS A 68 13.34 -9.55 -4.11
CA HIS A 68 14.06 -8.95 -5.25
C HIS A 68 14.61 -7.56 -4.92
N THR A 69 15.55 -7.10 -5.74
CA THR A 69 16.11 -5.75 -5.60
C THR A 69 15.21 -4.68 -6.23
N PRO A 70 15.35 -3.40 -5.84
CA PRO A 70 14.63 -2.30 -6.47
C PRO A 70 14.74 -2.25 -7.99
N GLU A 71 15.91 -2.58 -8.56
CA GLU A 71 16.13 -2.63 -10.00
C GLU A 71 15.32 -3.74 -10.67
N GLU A 72 15.26 -4.91 -10.06
CA GLU A 72 14.49 -6.06 -10.57
C GLU A 72 12.99 -5.75 -10.52
N ILE A 73 12.52 -5.17 -9.41
CA ILE A 73 11.13 -4.74 -9.25
C ILE A 73 10.79 -3.65 -10.29
N ALA A 74 11.64 -2.65 -10.44
CA ALA A 74 11.45 -1.55 -11.40
C ALA A 74 11.35 -2.07 -12.84
N ALA A 75 12.21 -3.02 -13.23
CA ALA A 75 12.17 -3.62 -14.57
C ALA A 75 10.88 -4.40 -14.83
N VAL A 76 10.30 -5.05 -13.81
CA VAL A 76 9.02 -5.77 -13.94
C VAL A 76 7.85 -4.81 -14.16
N ILE A 77 7.85 -3.65 -13.48
CA ILE A 77 6.73 -2.71 -13.54
C ILE A 77 6.87 -1.64 -14.63
N GLU A 78 8.06 -1.44 -15.20
CA GLU A 78 8.36 -0.46 -16.26
C GLU A 78 7.30 -0.44 -17.38
N PRO A 79 6.80 -1.58 -17.92
CA PRO A 79 5.80 -1.56 -18.97
C PRO A 79 4.46 -0.89 -18.58
N GLN A 80 4.19 -0.73 -17.29
CA GLN A 80 2.99 -0.04 -16.78
C GLN A 80 3.16 1.48 -16.71
N PHE A 81 4.39 1.98 -16.84
CA PHE A 81 4.75 3.41 -16.74
C PHE A 81 5.47 3.88 -18.03
N PRO A 82 4.82 3.83 -19.20
CA PRO A 82 5.49 4.09 -20.49
C PRO A 82 6.03 5.52 -20.66
N GLU A 83 5.62 6.43 -19.79
CA GLU A 83 6.05 7.84 -19.79
C GLU A 83 7.17 8.13 -18.78
N THR A 84 7.60 7.13 -18.01
CA THR A 84 8.64 7.26 -16.98
C THR A 84 9.81 6.34 -17.33
N ASP A 85 11.02 6.87 -17.38
CA ASP A 85 12.20 6.06 -17.65
C ASP A 85 12.55 5.13 -16.47
N LEU A 86 13.21 4.02 -16.78
CA LEU A 86 13.56 2.99 -15.80
C LEU A 86 14.42 3.52 -14.64
N GLU A 87 15.28 4.51 -14.86
CA GLU A 87 16.13 5.10 -13.81
C GLU A 87 15.27 5.85 -12.78
N THR A 88 14.30 6.62 -13.26
CA THR A 88 13.30 7.29 -12.41
C THR A 88 12.45 6.28 -11.64
N ILE A 89 11.95 5.23 -12.30
CA ILE A 89 11.17 4.17 -11.63
C ILE A 89 12.00 3.48 -10.55
N THR A 90 13.25 3.11 -10.86
CA THR A 90 14.17 2.50 -9.89
C THR A 90 14.37 3.40 -8.68
N THR A 91 14.58 4.70 -8.88
CA THR A 91 14.74 5.67 -7.78
C THR A 91 13.52 5.69 -6.85
N ILE A 92 12.31 5.68 -7.42
CA ILE A 92 11.06 5.67 -6.66
C ILE A 92 10.89 4.34 -5.92
N VAL A 93 11.15 3.21 -6.58
CA VAL A 93 11.06 1.88 -5.97
C VAL A 93 12.06 1.74 -4.81
N THR A 94 13.30 2.17 -4.99
CA THR A 94 14.33 2.15 -3.93
C THR A 94 13.89 2.95 -2.71
N ARG A 95 13.29 4.13 -2.92
CA ARG A 95 12.77 4.94 -1.81
C ARG A 95 11.70 4.20 -1.01
N TYR A 96 10.72 3.58 -1.68
CA TYR A 96 9.68 2.82 -0.99
C TYR A 96 10.21 1.53 -0.34
N TYR A 97 11.20 0.89 -0.96
CA TYR A 97 11.89 -0.29 -0.45
C TYR A 97 12.64 0.02 0.85
N ASP A 98 13.47 1.07 0.84
CA ASP A 98 14.26 1.50 2.01
C ASP A 98 13.37 1.97 3.18
N GLN A 99 12.17 2.43 2.88
CA GLN A 99 11.15 2.84 3.86
C GLN A 99 10.32 1.69 4.43
N ASP A 100 10.54 0.45 3.98
CA ASP A 100 9.73 -0.71 4.37
C ASP A 100 8.21 -0.49 4.12
N THR A 101 7.90 0.20 3.02
CA THR A 101 6.53 0.66 2.70
C THR A 101 5.57 -0.51 2.48
N TRP A 102 6.06 -1.60 1.92
CA TRP A 102 5.25 -2.76 1.54
C TRP A 102 5.24 -3.80 2.65
N LYS A 103 4.05 -4.13 3.15
CA LYS A 103 3.88 -5.20 4.16
C LYS A 103 4.32 -6.55 3.61
N SER A 104 4.82 -7.41 4.49
CA SER A 104 5.19 -8.78 4.12
C SER A 104 4.01 -9.70 3.79
N ASN A 105 2.81 -9.33 4.24
CA ASN A 105 1.57 -10.05 3.95
C ASN A 105 0.38 -9.11 3.76
N LEU A 106 -0.68 -9.68 3.20
CA LEU A 106 -1.94 -8.97 2.94
C LEU A 106 -2.88 -8.93 4.16
N ILE A 107 -2.43 -9.34 5.35
CA ILE A 107 -3.30 -9.35 6.53
C ILE A 107 -3.53 -7.91 6.98
N PHE A 108 -4.79 -7.49 6.85
CA PHE A 108 -5.25 -6.22 7.37
C PHE A 108 -5.41 -6.37 8.89
N GLU A 109 -4.37 -6.06 9.65
CA GLU A 109 -4.38 -6.12 11.11
C GLU A 109 -5.49 -5.27 11.74
N GLN A 110 -6.14 -5.78 12.80
CA GLN A 110 -7.15 -5.02 13.54
C GLN A 110 -6.58 -3.72 14.11
N SER A 111 -5.34 -3.72 14.58
CA SER A 111 -4.67 -2.51 15.09
C SER A 111 -4.50 -1.43 14.03
N SER A 112 -4.21 -1.81 12.78
CA SER A 112 -4.16 -0.88 11.63
C SER A 112 -5.53 -0.28 11.33
N PHE A 113 -6.61 -1.06 11.49
CA PHE A 113 -7.98 -0.56 11.31
C PHE A 113 -8.40 0.37 12.46
N GLU A 114 -8.06 0.04 13.70
CA GLU A 114 -8.30 0.89 14.87
C GLU A 114 -7.56 2.23 14.75
N LEU A 115 -6.30 2.22 14.30
CA LEU A 115 -5.53 3.43 14.03
C LEU A 115 -6.20 4.30 12.95
N LEU A 116 -6.72 3.68 11.88
CA LEU A 116 -7.48 4.41 10.86
C LEU A 116 -8.73 5.09 11.47
N GLN A 117 -9.45 4.39 12.34
CA GLN A 117 -10.60 4.98 13.05
C GLN A 117 -10.18 6.12 13.99
N ASP A 118 -9.06 5.99 14.70
CA ASP A 118 -8.51 7.05 15.56
C ASP A 118 -8.19 8.32 14.75
N ILE A 119 -7.61 8.17 13.55
CA ILE A 119 -7.31 9.28 12.64
C ILE A 119 -8.60 9.97 12.19
N LEU A 120 -9.59 9.21 11.72
CA LEU A 120 -10.86 9.76 11.24
C LEU A 120 -11.66 10.43 12.36
N GLU A 121 -11.69 9.83 13.56
CA GLU A 121 -12.34 10.39 14.75
C GLU A 121 -11.64 11.70 15.17
N SER A 122 -10.30 11.72 15.21
CA SER A 122 -9.53 12.92 15.55
C SER A 122 -9.70 14.05 14.53
N ALA A 123 -9.93 13.72 13.27
CA ALA A 123 -10.24 14.68 12.21
C ALA A 123 -11.71 15.18 12.25
N GLY A 124 -12.58 14.53 13.03
CA GLY A 124 -14.02 14.81 13.06
C GLY A 124 -14.79 14.22 11.87
N GLU A 125 -14.20 13.27 11.15
CA GLU A 125 -14.76 12.62 9.95
C GLU A 125 -15.47 11.29 10.26
N LEU A 126 -15.41 10.81 11.52
CA LEU A 126 -16.06 9.60 11.98
C LEU A 126 -16.98 9.90 13.16
N GLU A 127 -18.29 9.76 12.97
CA GLU A 127 -19.29 9.97 14.03
C GLU A 127 -19.37 8.77 15.00
N GLU A 128 -19.24 7.55 14.48
CA GLU A 128 -19.32 6.31 15.25
C GLU A 128 -18.33 5.28 14.69
N ARG A 129 -17.65 4.57 15.60
CA ARG A 129 -16.73 3.50 15.23
C ARG A 129 -17.47 2.26 14.74
N VAL A 130 -16.89 1.58 13.76
CA VAL A 130 -17.40 0.34 13.19
C VAL A 130 -16.59 -0.84 13.75
N PRO A 131 -17.23 -1.98 14.10
CA PRO A 131 -16.52 -3.19 14.46
C PRO A 131 -15.66 -3.69 13.29
N TYR A 132 -14.42 -4.09 13.59
CA TYR A 132 -13.47 -4.58 12.60
C TYR A 132 -14.02 -5.76 11.78
N ASP A 133 -14.61 -6.76 12.47
CA ASP A 133 -15.13 -7.98 11.85
C ASP A 133 -16.37 -7.74 10.94
N ASP A 134 -16.99 -6.57 11.02
CA ASP A 134 -18.12 -6.22 10.14
C ASP A 134 -17.65 -5.78 8.74
N LEU A 135 -16.42 -5.26 8.62
CA LEU A 135 -15.88 -4.70 7.38
C LEU A 135 -14.69 -5.49 6.82
N VAL A 136 -13.96 -6.21 7.67
CA VAL A 136 -12.73 -6.88 7.28
C VAL A 136 -12.86 -8.40 7.44
N THR A 137 -12.42 -9.13 6.42
CA THR A 137 -12.18 -10.57 6.49
C THR A 137 -10.72 -10.85 6.17
N THR A 138 -10.04 -11.57 7.06
CA THR A 138 -8.64 -11.98 6.87
C THR A 138 -8.52 -13.40 6.34
N GLN A 139 -9.63 -14.12 6.17
CA GLN A 139 -9.63 -15.54 5.80
C GLN A 139 -8.78 -15.81 4.56
N PHE A 140 -9.00 -15.05 3.48
CA PHE A 140 -8.30 -15.25 2.21
C PHE A 140 -6.82 -14.87 2.31
N ALA A 141 -6.51 -13.76 3.00
CA ALA A 141 -5.14 -13.29 3.22
C ALA A 141 -4.34 -14.26 4.09
N ALA A 142 -4.96 -14.83 5.13
CA ALA A 142 -4.35 -15.82 6.00
C ALA A 142 -4.07 -17.15 5.29
N ILE A 143 -4.85 -17.51 4.27
CA ILE A 143 -4.56 -18.66 3.39
C ILE A 143 -3.41 -18.32 2.44
N ALA A 144 -3.44 -17.14 1.83
CA ALA A 144 -2.42 -16.73 0.86
C ALA A 144 -1.02 -16.58 1.49
N ALA A 145 -0.94 -16.16 2.75
CA ALA A 145 0.31 -15.93 3.47
C ALA A 145 0.99 -17.20 4.06
N GLN A 146 0.45 -18.39 3.79
CA GLN A 146 1.00 -19.69 4.22
C GLN A 146 1.94 -20.28 3.17
#